data_AF-A0A7S3FAS0-F1
#
_entry.id   AF-A0A7S3FAS0-F1
#
_cell.length_a   1.000
_cell.length_b   1.000
_cell.length_c   1.000
_cell.angle_alpha   90.00
_cell.angle_beta   90.00
_cell.angle_gamma   90.00
#
_symmetry.space_group_name_H-M   'P 1'
#
loop_
_entity.id
_entity.type
_entity.pdbx_description
1 polymer ?
#
loop_
_entity_poly.entity_id
_entity_poly.type
_entity_poly.pdbx_seq_one_letter_code
_entity_poly.pdbx_strand_id
1 'polypeptide(L)'
;SKATVAREAALAMRPEASIMAHHGNVKEERFGVPFIKRFSVVLNGLDNMDARRHVNRLCLAAEVPLVESGTNGFLGQVTPHVRGRTECFECQTKPAPKTYPVCTIRNTPDKPVHCVVWAKEMLFARLFGDPKALSELDEEDSKQETEASGAGEGGEVDGEVKKGEQDLSFFLRNEGEVALDYARRIFARVYGADVRRLVAMEDLWKKGGRKPPSPLENSLTAGAPPALGGGNPHATLSTAESAGVFVAACAALVDSCAELGELAFDKEQDVMVDFVAAAANLRMACFGIPQQSKFDIKGIAGNIVHAVA
;
A
#
# COMPACT_ATOMS: atom_id res chain seq x y z
N SER A 1 11.00 1.05 -23.36
CA SER A 1 9.82 0.61 -22.56
C SER A 1 9.61 -0.89 -22.73
N LYS A 2 8.85 -1.55 -21.85
CA LYS A 2 8.56 -3.00 -21.96
C LYS A 2 8.01 -3.39 -23.34
N ALA A 3 7.09 -2.60 -23.90
CA ALA A 3 6.49 -2.84 -25.21
C ALA A 3 7.51 -2.80 -26.37
N THR A 4 8.41 -1.82 -26.38
CA THR A 4 9.44 -1.70 -27.42
C THR A 4 10.44 -2.86 -27.37
N VAL A 5 10.90 -3.22 -26.17
CA VAL A 5 11.85 -4.33 -25.96
C VAL A 5 11.22 -5.67 -26.37
N ALA A 6 9.95 -5.90 -26.01
CA ALA A 6 9.23 -7.11 -26.41
C ALA A 6 9.07 -7.22 -27.94
N ARG A 7 8.80 -6.10 -28.62
CA ARG A 7 8.75 -6.06 -30.09
C ARG A 7 10.09 -6.45 -30.72
N GLU A 8 11.18 -5.86 -30.23
CA GLU A 8 12.53 -6.15 -30.76
C GLU A 8 12.87 -7.63 -30.59
N ALA A 9 12.62 -8.20 -29.40
CA ALA A 9 12.83 -9.62 -29.14
C ALA A 9 11.97 -10.52 -30.06
N ALA A 10 10.69 -10.18 -30.25
CA ALA A 10 9.80 -10.94 -31.13
C ALA A 10 10.24 -10.90 -32.60
N LEU A 11 10.67 -9.74 -33.10
CA LEU A 11 11.14 -9.57 -34.48
C LEU A 11 12.49 -10.25 -34.72
N ALA A 12 13.34 -10.37 -33.69
CA ALA A 12 14.57 -11.16 -33.79
C ALA A 12 14.29 -12.65 -34.03
N MET A 13 13.19 -13.17 -33.45
CA MET A 13 12.75 -14.56 -33.65
C MET A 13 11.95 -14.75 -34.95
N ARG A 14 11.15 -13.74 -35.33
CA ARG A 14 10.26 -13.79 -36.49
C ARG A 14 10.21 -12.45 -37.23
N PRO A 15 11.16 -12.19 -38.15
CA PRO A 15 11.31 -10.88 -38.80
C PRO A 15 10.12 -10.46 -39.69
N GLU A 16 9.35 -11.42 -40.20
CA GLU A 16 8.18 -11.16 -41.06
C GLU A 16 6.92 -10.75 -40.28
N ALA A 17 6.94 -10.83 -38.95
CA ALA A 17 5.80 -10.42 -38.13
C ALA A 17 5.59 -8.89 -38.19
N SER A 18 4.34 -8.45 -38.24
CA SER A 18 3.99 -7.02 -38.16
C SER A 18 3.61 -6.66 -36.73
N ILE A 19 4.49 -5.94 -36.02
CA ILE A 19 4.31 -5.59 -34.61
C ILE A 19 4.41 -4.08 -34.43
N MET A 20 3.33 -3.46 -33.95
CA MET A 20 3.29 -2.05 -33.55
C MET A 20 3.31 -1.94 -32.02
N ALA A 21 4.39 -1.41 -31.47
CA ALA A 21 4.54 -1.22 -30.03
C ALA A 21 4.06 0.17 -29.61
N HIS A 22 3.17 0.22 -28.63
CA HIS A 22 2.73 1.46 -28.00
C HIS A 22 3.24 1.53 -26.55
N HIS A 23 3.81 2.66 -26.17
CA HIS A 23 4.13 2.96 -24.78
C HIS A 23 3.15 4.02 -24.27
N GLY A 24 2.30 3.63 -23.32
CA GLY A 24 1.30 4.48 -22.70
C GLY A 24 0.36 3.68 -21.81
N ASN A 25 -0.51 4.39 -21.10
CA ASN A 25 -1.61 3.81 -20.34
C ASN A 25 -2.78 3.52 -21.29
N VAL A 26 -3.35 2.31 -21.24
CA VAL A 26 -4.50 1.91 -22.08
C VAL A 26 -5.73 2.81 -21.87
N LYS A 27 -5.78 3.54 -20.75
CA LYS A 27 -6.84 4.51 -20.42
C LYS A 27 -6.68 5.87 -21.11
N GLU A 28 -5.60 6.10 -21.86
CA GLU A 28 -5.42 7.32 -22.64
C GLU A 28 -6.45 7.41 -23.78
N GLU A 29 -6.91 8.62 -24.09
CA GLU A 29 -7.98 8.88 -25.07
C GLU A 29 -7.71 8.29 -26.46
N ARG A 30 -6.42 8.24 -26.87
CA ARG A 30 -5.99 7.65 -28.14
C ARG A 30 -6.30 6.16 -28.29
N PHE A 31 -6.55 5.45 -27.18
CA PHE A 31 -6.87 4.02 -27.18
C PHE A 31 -8.37 3.74 -26.99
N GLY A 32 -9.24 4.71 -27.28
CA GLY A 32 -10.69 4.56 -27.19
C GLY A 32 -11.31 3.61 -28.23
N VAL A 33 -12.65 3.61 -28.31
CA VAL A 33 -13.43 2.71 -29.18
C VAL A 33 -12.96 2.69 -30.65
N PRO A 34 -12.66 3.82 -31.32
CA PRO A 34 -12.19 3.79 -32.70
C PRO A 34 -10.87 3.03 -32.89
N PHE A 35 -9.97 3.08 -31.90
CA PHE A 35 -8.73 2.32 -31.91
C PHE A 35 -9.01 0.82 -31.78
N ILE A 36 -9.84 0.44 -30.80
CA ILE A 36 -10.17 -0.97 -30.55
C ILE A 36 -10.89 -1.63 -31.73
N LYS A 37 -11.75 -0.90 -32.45
CA LYS A 37 -12.46 -1.40 -33.65
C LYS A 37 -11.53 -1.83 -34.79
N ARG A 38 -10.24 -1.48 -34.76
CA ARG A 38 -9.26 -1.89 -35.77
C ARG A 38 -8.81 -3.34 -35.62
N PHE A 39 -9.09 -3.97 -34.47
CA PHE A 39 -8.63 -5.32 -34.15
C PHE A 39 -9.73 -6.36 -34.32
N SER A 40 -9.35 -7.57 -34.71
CA SER A 40 -10.27 -8.72 -34.78
C SER A 40 -10.47 -9.39 -33.41
N VAL A 41 -9.49 -9.26 -32.52
CA VAL A 41 -9.50 -9.80 -31.17
C VAL A 41 -8.59 -8.95 -30.28
N VAL A 42 -8.94 -8.82 -29.00
CA VAL A 42 -8.11 -8.22 -27.96
C VAL A 42 -7.73 -9.30 -26.95
N LEU A 43 -6.45 -9.36 -26.57
CA LEU A 43 -5.94 -10.30 -25.56
C LEU A 43 -5.45 -9.50 -24.36
N ASN A 44 -6.03 -9.73 -23.17
CA ASN A 44 -5.54 -9.10 -21.95
C ASN A 44 -4.35 -9.87 -21.37
N GLY A 45 -3.29 -9.10 -21.08
CA GLY A 45 -2.12 -9.49 -20.29
C GLY A 45 -1.86 -8.49 -19.17
N LEU A 46 -2.94 -8.08 -18.49
CA LEU A 46 -2.96 -7.02 -17.49
C LEU A 46 -2.92 -7.60 -16.07
N ASP A 47 -2.33 -6.89 -15.13
CA ASP A 47 -2.19 -7.29 -13.72
C ASP A 47 -3.11 -6.53 -12.75
N ASN A 48 -3.84 -5.52 -13.25
CA ASN A 48 -4.67 -4.65 -12.43
C ASN A 48 -6.15 -4.70 -12.85
N MET A 49 -7.05 -4.70 -11.86
CA MET A 49 -8.48 -4.87 -12.07
C MET A 49 -9.12 -3.68 -12.81
N ASP A 50 -8.64 -2.47 -12.55
CA ASP A 50 -9.19 -1.25 -13.16
C ASP A 50 -8.97 -1.21 -14.68
N ALA A 51 -7.75 -1.48 -15.16
CA ALA A 51 -7.47 -1.56 -16.59
C ALA A 51 -8.21 -2.73 -17.25
N ARG A 52 -8.33 -3.89 -16.58
CA ARG A 52 -9.13 -5.01 -17.12
C ARG A 52 -10.59 -4.62 -17.33
N ARG A 53 -11.21 -3.94 -16.36
CA ARG A 53 -12.58 -3.40 -16.49
C ARG A 53 -12.67 -2.36 -17.61
N HIS A 54 -11.70 -1.46 -17.71
CA HIS A 54 -11.66 -0.46 -18.78
C HIS A 54 -11.63 -1.11 -20.17
N VAL A 55 -10.74 -2.08 -20.40
CA VAL A 55 -10.63 -2.80 -21.67
C VAL A 55 -11.88 -3.64 -21.94
N ASN A 56 -12.47 -4.29 -20.92
CA ASN A 56 -13.75 -4.99 -21.04
C ASN A 56 -14.85 -4.08 -21.61
N ARG A 57 -15.03 -2.88 -21.03
CA ARG A 57 -16.03 -1.91 -21.48
C ARG A 57 -15.75 -1.41 -22.90
N LEU A 58 -14.49 -1.16 -23.23
CA LEU A 58 -14.10 -0.76 -24.59
C LEU A 58 -14.40 -1.86 -25.62
N CYS A 59 -14.10 -3.13 -25.31
CA CYS A 59 -14.36 -4.26 -26.20
C CYS A 59 -15.87 -4.48 -26.39
N LEU A 60 -16.67 -4.34 -25.34
CA LEU A 60 -18.14 -4.38 -25.45
C LEU A 60 -18.67 -3.24 -26.34
N ALA A 61 -18.17 -2.02 -26.16
CA ALA A 61 -18.58 -0.86 -26.97
C ALA A 61 -18.12 -0.95 -28.43
N ALA A 62 -16.93 -1.51 -28.67
CA ALA A 62 -16.37 -1.73 -30.00
C ALA A 62 -16.94 -2.96 -30.71
N GLU A 63 -17.60 -3.85 -29.96
CA GLU A 63 -18.07 -5.16 -30.42
C GLU A 63 -16.95 -6.08 -30.93
N VAL A 64 -15.79 -5.97 -30.27
CA VAL A 64 -14.60 -6.78 -30.57
C VAL A 64 -14.47 -7.87 -29.50
N PRO A 65 -14.27 -9.15 -29.88
CA PRO A 65 -14.01 -10.23 -28.93
C PRO A 65 -12.80 -9.94 -28.03
N LEU A 66 -12.97 -10.16 -26.73
CA LEU A 66 -11.92 -10.06 -25.72
C LEU A 66 -11.58 -11.46 -25.18
N VAL A 67 -10.29 -11.80 -25.10
CA VAL A 67 -9.82 -12.95 -24.34
C VAL A 67 -9.16 -12.42 -23.07
N GLU A 68 -9.77 -12.71 -21.93
CA GLU A 68 -9.23 -12.37 -20.62
C GLU A 68 -8.40 -13.53 -20.07
N SER A 69 -7.34 -13.20 -19.33
CA SER A 69 -6.50 -14.20 -18.68
C SER A 69 -6.01 -13.73 -17.32
N GLY A 70 -5.57 -14.66 -16.50
CA GLY A 70 -4.89 -14.32 -15.25
C GLY A 70 -4.21 -15.52 -14.64
N THR A 71 -3.19 -15.23 -13.84
CA THR A 71 -2.39 -16.22 -13.12
C THR A 71 -2.29 -15.83 -11.65
N ASN A 72 -2.17 -16.84 -10.78
CA ASN A 72 -1.88 -16.69 -9.36
C ASN A 72 -1.13 -17.94 -8.87
N GLY A 73 0.19 -17.83 -8.76
CA GLY A 73 1.06 -18.97 -8.48
C GLY A 73 0.91 -20.06 -9.56
N PHE A 74 0.54 -21.27 -9.14
CA PHE A 74 0.29 -22.40 -10.04
C PHE A 74 -1.11 -22.42 -10.67
N LEU A 75 -1.97 -21.48 -10.28
CA LEU A 75 -3.33 -21.38 -10.81
C LEU A 75 -3.37 -20.39 -11.96
N GLY A 76 -4.22 -20.66 -12.95
CA GLY A 76 -4.49 -19.73 -14.03
C GLY A 76 -5.84 -20.02 -14.68
N GLN A 77 -6.34 -19.02 -15.40
CA GLN A 77 -7.58 -19.12 -16.15
C GLN A 77 -7.51 -18.31 -17.43
N VAL A 78 -8.31 -18.71 -18.42
CA VAL A 78 -8.55 -18.00 -19.67
C VAL A 78 -10.05 -18.02 -19.96
N THR A 79 -10.64 -16.87 -20.25
CA THR A 79 -12.07 -16.73 -20.54
C THR A 79 -12.32 -15.84 -21.76
N PRO A 80 -13.02 -16.34 -22.80
CA PRO A 80 -13.46 -15.51 -23.91
C PRO A 80 -14.72 -14.71 -23.55
N HIS A 81 -14.76 -13.44 -23.94
CA HIS A 81 -15.86 -12.51 -23.75
C HIS A 81 -16.32 -11.95 -25.10
N VAL A 82 -17.55 -12.28 -25.50
CA VAL A 82 -18.16 -11.86 -26.76
C VAL A 82 -19.54 -11.27 -26.50
N ARG A 83 -19.74 -10.01 -26.88
CA ARG A 83 -21.00 -9.29 -26.66
C ARG A 83 -22.19 -10.07 -27.24
N GLY A 84 -23.24 -10.21 -26.43
CA GLY A 84 -24.46 -10.92 -26.82
C GLY A 84 -24.34 -12.43 -26.95
N ARG A 85 -23.17 -13.02 -26.63
CA ARG A 85 -22.94 -14.48 -26.70
C ARG A 85 -22.45 -15.08 -25.39
N THR A 86 -21.57 -14.39 -24.67
CA THR A 86 -21.06 -14.83 -23.36
C THR A 86 -21.29 -13.74 -22.32
N GLU A 87 -21.11 -14.08 -21.05
CA GLU A 87 -20.97 -13.07 -20.00
C GLU A 87 -19.75 -12.18 -20.25
N CYS A 88 -19.79 -10.93 -19.78
CA CYS A 88 -18.63 -10.05 -19.80
C CYS A 88 -17.78 -10.24 -18.53
N PHE A 89 -16.60 -9.63 -18.50
CA PHE A 89 -15.68 -9.76 -17.37
C PHE A 89 -16.30 -9.27 -16.03
N GLU A 90 -17.20 -8.29 -16.11
CA GLU A 90 -17.85 -7.65 -14.96
C GLU A 90 -19.20 -8.30 -14.57
N CYS A 91 -19.69 -9.29 -15.30
CA CYS A 91 -20.93 -10.01 -14.95
C CYS A 91 -20.80 -10.80 -13.65
N GLN A 92 -19.61 -11.34 -13.38
CA GLN A 92 -19.31 -12.03 -12.13
C GLN A 92 -18.60 -11.09 -11.17
N THR A 93 -19.17 -10.91 -9.99
CA THR A 93 -18.51 -10.19 -8.90
C THR A 93 -17.20 -10.87 -8.57
N LYS A 94 -16.09 -10.17 -8.80
CA LYS A 94 -14.77 -10.64 -8.38
C LYS A 94 -14.59 -10.33 -6.90
N PRO A 95 -13.88 -11.17 -6.13
CA PRO A 95 -13.63 -10.91 -4.72
C PRO A 95 -13.03 -9.51 -4.56
N ALA A 96 -13.63 -8.70 -3.68
CA ALA A 96 -13.05 -7.43 -3.33
C ALA A 96 -11.66 -7.65 -2.72
N PRO A 97 -10.71 -6.71 -2.91
CA PRO A 97 -9.48 -6.71 -2.12
C PRO A 97 -9.82 -6.82 -0.63
N LYS A 98 -8.99 -7.56 0.12
CA LYS A 98 -9.17 -7.65 1.57
C LYS A 98 -8.96 -6.26 2.18
N THR A 99 -10.03 -5.67 2.69
CA THR A 99 -9.97 -4.47 3.52
C THR A 99 -9.99 -4.86 4.99
N TYR A 100 -9.34 -4.05 5.82
CA TYR A 100 -9.25 -4.26 7.26
C TYR A 100 -9.87 -3.05 7.95
N PRO A 101 -10.66 -3.22 9.02
CA PRO A 101 -11.25 -2.08 9.72
C PRO A 101 -10.18 -1.12 10.21
N VAL A 102 -10.37 0.19 10.00
CA VAL A 102 -9.39 1.22 10.37
C VAL A 102 -9.05 1.15 11.86
N CYS A 103 -10.03 0.91 12.72
CA CYS A 103 -9.82 0.74 14.16
C CYS A 103 -8.87 -0.43 14.48
N THR A 104 -8.89 -1.50 13.67
CA THR A 104 -7.97 -2.65 13.82
C THR A 104 -6.56 -2.23 13.41
N ILE A 105 -6.41 -1.57 12.26
CA ILE A 105 -5.11 -1.10 11.76
C ILE A 105 -4.47 -0.09 12.72
N ARG A 106 -5.26 0.87 13.22
CA ARG A 106 -4.82 2.00 14.05
C ARG A 106 -4.57 1.63 15.51
N ASN A 107 -5.47 0.86 16.13
CA ASN A 107 -5.48 0.68 17.58
C ASN A 107 -5.21 -0.75 18.04
N THR A 108 -5.67 -1.76 17.30
CA THR A 108 -5.66 -3.16 17.78
C THR A 108 -5.21 -4.17 16.72
N PRO A 109 -4.03 -4.00 16.10
CA PRO A 109 -3.51 -4.98 15.16
C PRO A 109 -3.17 -6.30 15.87
N ASP A 110 -3.52 -7.42 15.25
CA ASP A 110 -3.27 -8.79 15.74
C ASP A 110 -2.54 -9.68 14.70
N LYS A 111 -2.29 -9.17 13.49
CA LYS A 111 -1.65 -9.90 12.39
C LYS A 111 -0.57 -9.05 11.72
N PRO A 112 0.50 -9.67 11.17
CA PRO A 112 1.54 -8.95 10.45
C PRO A 112 1.01 -8.03 9.35
N VAL A 113 0.00 -8.48 8.60
CA VAL A 113 -0.62 -7.68 7.53
C VAL A 113 -1.21 -6.37 8.03
N HIS A 114 -1.76 -6.32 9.24
CA HIS A 114 -2.29 -5.09 9.81
C HIS A 114 -1.17 -4.07 10.09
N CYS A 115 -0.01 -4.53 10.53
CA CYS A 115 1.17 -3.69 10.75
C CYS A 115 1.78 -3.19 9.44
N VAL A 116 1.79 -4.03 8.39
CA VAL A 116 2.27 -3.64 7.06
C VAL A 116 1.34 -2.61 6.42
N VAL A 117 0.02 -2.83 6.47
CA VAL A 117 -0.98 -1.87 5.98
C VAL A 117 -0.87 -0.55 6.73
N TRP A 118 -0.72 -0.57 8.05
CA TRP A 118 -0.49 0.64 8.84
C TRP A 118 0.80 1.38 8.41
N ALA A 119 1.90 0.65 8.23
CA ALA A 119 3.19 1.26 7.90
C ALA A 119 3.17 1.94 6.53
N LYS A 120 2.53 1.31 5.54
CA LYS A 120 2.40 1.81 4.18
C LYS A 120 1.31 2.88 4.04
N GLU A 121 0.07 2.55 4.40
CA GLU A 121 -1.08 3.40 4.05
C GLU A 121 -1.28 4.54 5.04
N MET A 122 -0.83 4.41 6.30
CA MET A 122 -0.96 5.47 7.30
C MET A 122 0.36 6.18 7.56
N LEU A 123 1.40 5.46 8.00
CA LEU A 123 2.63 6.11 8.43
C LEU A 123 3.41 6.70 7.26
N PHE A 124 3.68 5.92 6.21
CA PHE A 124 4.42 6.40 5.03
C PHE A 124 3.67 7.55 4.36
N ALA A 125 2.36 7.40 4.12
CA ALA A 125 1.54 8.48 3.55
C ALA A 125 1.57 9.75 4.41
N ARG A 126 1.47 9.63 5.74
CA ARG A 126 1.52 10.77 6.66
C ARG A 126 2.87 11.47 6.70
N LEU A 127 3.96 10.72 6.57
CA LEU A 127 5.32 11.28 6.63
C LEU A 127 5.77 11.85 5.29
N PHE A 128 5.39 11.24 4.16
CA PHE A 128 6.00 11.52 2.86
C PHE A 128 5.00 11.83 1.73
N GLY A 129 3.72 11.53 1.93
CA GLY A 129 2.64 11.84 1.00
C GLY A 129 2.08 13.25 1.19
N ASP A 130 1.07 13.60 0.39
CA ASP A 130 0.46 14.94 0.37
C ASP A 130 -0.12 15.32 1.75
N PRO A 131 0.36 16.39 2.41
CA PRO A 131 -0.13 16.81 3.72
C PRO A 131 -1.62 17.21 3.73
N LYS A 132 -2.19 17.50 2.56
CA LYS A 132 -3.61 17.83 2.38
C LYS A 132 -4.47 16.61 2.07
N ALA A 133 -3.87 15.50 1.66
CA ALA A 133 -4.57 14.24 1.49
C ALA A 133 -4.61 13.51 2.83
N LEU A 134 -5.82 13.29 3.36
CA LEU A 134 -5.99 12.27 4.39
C LEU A 134 -5.59 10.92 3.79
N SER A 135 -4.96 10.03 4.56
CA SER A 135 -4.76 8.67 4.07
C SER A 135 -6.11 8.06 3.70
N GLU A 136 -6.17 7.15 2.72
CA GLU A 136 -7.42 6.47 2.33
C GLU A 136 -8.15 5.89 3.55
N LEU A 137 -7.38 5.41 4.54
CA LEU A 137 -7.89 4.89 5.80
C LEU A 137 -8.41 5.99 6.76
N ASP A 138 -7.76 7.16 6.83
CA ASP A 138 -8.24 8.29 7.63
C ASP A 138 -9.55 8.88 7.05
N GLU A 139 -9.72 8.85 5.72
CA GLU A 139 -10.97 9.22 5.06
C GLU A 139 -12.10 8.22 5.34
N GLU A 140 -11.78 6.91 5.36
CA GLU A 140 -12.75 5.85 5.68
C GLU A 140 -13.19 5.90 7.15
N ASP A 141 -12.29 6.18 8.10
CA ASP A 141 -12.62 6.39 9.53
C ASP A 141 -13.67 7.51 9.68
N SER A 142 -13.44 8.63 8.97
CA SER A 142 -14.32 9.81 8.98
C SER A 142 -15.72 9.51 8.42
N LYS A 143 -15.82 8.60 7.43
CA LYS A 143 -17.09 8.18 6.83
C LYS A 143 -17.86 7.20 7.72
N GLN A 144 -17.17 6.27 8.39
CA GLN A 144 -17.82 5.31 9.30
C GLN A 144 -18.39 5.99 10.56
N GLU A 145 -17.73 7.03 11.08
CA GLU A 145 -18.22 7.79 12.24
C GLU A 145 -19.43 8.70 11.90
N THR A 146 -19.51 9.22 10.67
CA THR A 146 -20.66 10.00 10.20
C THR A 146 -21.90 9.13 9.95
N GLU A 147 -21.72 7.88 9.53
CA GLU A 147 -22.83 6.92 9.41
C GLU A 147 -23.31 6.38 10.77
N ALA A 148 -22.41 6.16 11.73
CA ALA A 148 -22.75 5.69 13.08
C ALA A 148 -23.50 6.73 13.92
N SER A 149 -23.32 8.02 13.64
CA SER A 149 -24.00 9.14 14.31
C SER A 149 -25.36 9.51 13.68
N GLY A 150 -25.69 8.97 12.50
CA GLY A 150 -26.92 9.28 11.77
C GLY A 150 -28.16 8.44 12.12
N ALA A 151 -28.09 7.51 13.09
CA ALA A 151 -29.15 6.54 13.38
C ALA A 151 -29.91 6.77 14.71
N GLY A 152 -29.81 7.94 15.33
CA GLY A 152 -30.52 8.28 16.57
C GLY A 152 -31.39 9.53 16.42
N GLU A 153 -32.71 9.35 16.45
CA GLU A 153 -33.68 10.44 16.52
C GLU A 153 -33.51 11.28 17.80
N GLY A 154 -33.50 12.60 17.64
CA GLY A 154 -34.03 13.58 18.60
C GLY A 154 -33.38 13.65 19.99
N GLY A 155 -32.38 14.51 20.12
CA GLY A 155 -31.94 15.01 21.43
C GLY A 155 -30.76 15.96 21.29
N GLU A 156 -31.02 17.27 21.36
CA GLU A 156 -29.98 18.28 21.57
C GLU A 156 -29.25 17.97 22.89
N VAL A 157 -28.05 17.40 22.78
CA VAL A 157 -27.06 17.43 23.85
C VAL A 157 -25.86 18.15 23.28
N ASP A 158 -25.76 19.42 23.66
CA ASP A 158 -24.60 20.28 23.49
C ASP A 158 -23.45 19.70 24.31
N GLY A 159 -22.80 18.69 23.72
CA GLY A 159 -21.62 18.03 24.25
C GLY A 159 -20.56 18.10 23.17
N GLU A 160 -19.79 19.18 23.16
CA GLU A 160 -18.55 19.28 22.39
C GLU A 160 -17.64 18.08 22.74
N VAL A 161 -17.77 16.99 21.99
CA VAL A 161 -16.73 15.97 21.90
C VAL A 161 -15.57 16.65 21.19
N LYS A 162 -14.60 17.14 21.98
CA LYS A 162 -13.36 17.72 21.48
C LYS A 162 -12.77 16.77 20.44
N LYS A 163 -12.82 17.21 19.18
CA LYS A 163 -12.07 16.64 18.06
C LYS A 163 -10.67 16.32 18.55
N GLY A 164 -10.29 15.05 18.49
CA GLY A 164 -8.89 14.67 18.52
C GLY A 164 -8.24 15.09 17.20
N GLU A 165 -8.13 16.40 16.93
CA GLU A 165 -7.11 16.92 16.03
C GLU A 165 -5.79 16.43 16.60
N GLN A 166 -5.33 15.27 16.12
CA GLN A 166 -3.95 14.90 16.31
C GLN A 166 -3.17 16.02 15.66
N ASP A 167 -2.43 16.79 16.45
CA ASP A 167 -1.56 17.85 15.94
C ASP A 167 -0.61 17.25 14.89
N LEU A 168 -1.02 17.35 13.62
CA LEU A 168 -0.32 16.78 12.47
C LEU A 168 0.98 17.55 12.21
N SER A 169 1.11 18.77 12.74
CA SER A 169 2.32 19.58 12.62
C SER A 169 3.55 18.86 13.18
N PHE A 170 3.36 17.96 14.14
CA PHE A 170 4.45 17.16 14.68
C PHE A 170 5.12 16.27 13.61
N PHE A 171 4.38 15.80 12.61
CA PHE A 171 4.94 14.95 11.56
C PHE A 171 5.71 15.75 10.50
N LEU A 172 5.61 17.08 10.53
CA LEU A 172 6.37 17.95 9.64
C LEU A 172 7.81 18.09 10.15
N ARG A 173 8.73 18.27 9.19
CA ARG A 173 10.13 18.56 9.48
C ARG A 173 10.25 20.02 9.90
N ASN A 174 10.94 20.27 11.00
CA ASN A 174 11.17 21.63 11.47
C ASN A 174 12.21 22.34 10.58
N GLU A 175 12.12 23.66 10.49
CA GLU A 175 13.09 24.46 9.74
C GLU A 175 14.52 24.25 10.31
N GLY A 176 15.47 23.89 9.44
CA GLY A 176 16.86 23.62 9.82
C GLY A 176 17.10 22.28 10.55
N GLU A 177 16.07 21.45 10.75
CA GLU A 177 16.22 20.14 11.39
C GLU A 177 16.96 19.16 10.48
N VAL A 178 18.03 18.55 10.99
CA VAL A 178 18.77 17.51 10.26
C VAL A 178 17.88 16.27 10.09
N ALA A 179 17.90 15.64 8.92
CA ALA A 179 17.00 14.51 8.60
C ALA A 179 17.12 13.34 9.58
N LEU A 180 18.33 13.10 10.12
CA LEU A 180 18.54 12.07 11.14
C LEU A 180 17.84 12.40 12.47
N ASP A 181 17.82 13.67 12.87
CA ASP A 181 17.16 14.10 14.11
C ASP A 181 15.65 14.11 13.95
N TYR A 182 15.15 14.51 12.77
CA TYR A 182 13.76 14.31 12.38
C TYR A 182 13.35 12.83 12.51
N ALA A 183 14.10 11.92 11.89
CA ALA A 183 13.81 10.49 11.91
C ALA A 183 13.78 9.91 13.34
N ARG A 184 14.72 10.31 14.21
CA ARG A 184 14.74 9.93 15.63
C ARG A 184 13.55 10.47 16.39
N ARG A 185 13.15 11.72 16.14
CA ARG A 185 11.97 12.36 16.75
C ARG A 185 10.68 11.64 16.35
N ILE A 186 10.54 11.29 15.07
CA ILE A 186 9.41 10.49 14.59
C ILE A 186 9.40 9.10 15.26
N PHE A 187 10.55 8.42 15.35
CA PHE A 187 10.64 7.13 16.04
C PHE A 187 10.15 7.23 17.50
N ALA A 188 10.67 8.19 18.26
CA ALA A 188 10.32 8.39 19.67
C ALA A 188 8.83 8.73 19.87
N ARG A 189 8.25 9.49 18.94
CA ARG A 189 6.82 9.78 18.94
C ARG A 189 6.00 8.53 18.66
N VAL A 190 6.24 7.89 17.53
CA VAL A 190 5.38 6.84 16.96
C VAL A 190 5.46 5.55 17.79
N TYR A 191 6.66 5.15 18.20
CA TYR A 191 6.87 3.91 18.96
C TYR A 191 7.05 4.12 20.47
N GLY A 192 7.06 5.38 20.93
CA GLY A 192 7.12 5.74 22.35
C GLY A 192 5.83 6.39 22.84
N ALA A 193 5.66 7.68 22.54
CA ALA A 193 4.56 8.48 23.08
C ALA A 193 3.17 8.05 22.59
N ASP A 194 3.00 7.74 21.29
CA ASP A 194 1.73 7.29 20.75
C ASP A 194 1.35 5.89 21.26
N VAL A 195 2.33 4.99 21.42
CA VAL A 195 2.10 3.68 22.04
C VAL A 195 1.66 3.82 23.50
N ARG A 196 2.30 4.70 24.28
CA ARG A 196 1.85 4.99 25.66
C ARG A 196 0.43 5.53 25.72
N ARG A 197 0.09 6.45 24.81
CA ARG A 197 -1.27 6.99 24.72
C ARG A 197 -2.28 5.87 24.44
N LEU A 198 -1.92 4.94 23.55
CA LEU A 198 -2.74 3.80 23.20
C LEU A 198 -2.90 2.83 24.39
N VAL A 199 -1.83 2.56 25.16
CA VAL A 199 -1.91 1.76 26.40
C VAL A 199 -2.90 2.37 27.40
N ALA A 200 -2.94 3.70 27.52
CA ALA A 200 -3.85 4.39 28.44
C ALA A 200 -5.35 4.25 28.07
N MET A 201 -5.69 3.78 26.86
CA MET A 201 -7.06 3.50 26.44
C MET A 201 -7.54 2.15 26.99
N GLU A 202 -7.76 2.07 28.30
CA GLU A 202 -8.00 0.81 29.02
C GLU A 202 -9.12 -0.07 28.44
N ASP A 203 -10.18 0.55 27.90
CA ASP A 203 -11.34 -0.18 27.38
C ASP A 203 -11.00 -1.08 26.17
N LEU A 204 -9.95 -0.75 25.42
CA LEU A 204 -9.46 -1.57 24.29
C LEU A 204 -8.86 -2.90 24.76
N TRP A 205 -8.37 -2.95 26.00
CA TRP A 205 -7.61 -4.09 26.54
C TRP A 205 -8.45 -4.97 27.47
N LYS A 206 -9.62 -4.48 27.92
CA LYS A 206 -10.54 -5.23 28.79
C LYS A 206 -11.22 -6.42 28.09
N LYS A 207 -11.47 -6.32 26.78
CA LYS A 207 -12.19 -7.35 26.00
C LYS A 207 -11.22 -8.26 25.21
N GLY A 208 -11.43 -9.57 25.32
CA GLY A 208 -10.82 -10.55 24.40
C GLY A 208 -9.38 -10.97 24.69
N GLY A 209 -8.88 -10.81 25.93
CA GLY A 209 -7.55 -11.31 26.33
C GLY A 209 -6.36 -10.62 25.64
N ARG A 210 -6.60 -9.43 25.08
CA ARG A 210 -5.57 -8.65 24.37
C ARG A 210 -4.56 -8.08 25.36
N LYS A 211 -3.27 -8.20 25.04
CA LYS A 211 -2.21 -7.56 25.81
C LYS A 211 -2.03 -6.11 25.34
N PRO A 212 -1.95 -5.13 26.24
CA PRO A 212 -1.58 -3.77 25.86
C PRO A 212 -0.22 -3.75 25.15
N PRO A 213 -0.02 -2.86 24.17
CA PRO A 213 1.25 -2.76 23.46
C PRO A 213 2.36 -2.23 24.37
N SER A 214 3.62 -2.52 24.03
CA SER A 214 4.80 -2.07 24.77
C SER A 214 5.56 -1.00 23.98
N PRO A 215 5.84 0.19 24.56
CA PRO A 215 6.67 1.21 23.93
C PRO A 215 8.11 0.73 23.68
N LEU A 216 8.76 1.22 22.62
CA LEU A 216 10.07 0.75 22.14
C LEU A 216 11.21 1.78 22.33
N GLU A 217 11.11 2.66 23.31
CA GLU A 217 11.99 3.83 23.46
C GLU A 217 13.49 3.51 23.57
N ASN A 218 13.83 2.34 24.11
CA ASN A 218 15.20 1.90 24.31
C ASN A 218 15.70 0.99 23.18
N SER A 219 14.96 0.86 22.07
CA SER A 219 15.32 -0.05 20.98
C SER A 219 16.36 0.55 20.03
N LEU A 220 16.54 1.87 20.05
CA LEU A 220 17.64 2.52 19.34
C LEU A 220 18.95 2.30 20.12
N THR A 221 19.61 1.18 19.85
CA THR A 221 20.92 0.86 20.45
C THR A 221 22.07 1.47 19.64
N ALA A 222 23.21 1.71 20.30
CA ALA A 222 24.45 2.10 19.62
C ALA A 222 24.99 0.91 18.78
N GLY A 223 24.59 0.85 17.52
CA GLY A 223 25.07 -0.11 16.53
C GLY A 223 24.74 0.42 15.13
N ALA A 224 25.62 0.18 14.16
CA ALA A 224 25.34 0.56 12.79
C ALA A 224 24.18 -0.30 12.25
N PRO A 225 23.10 0.30 11.72
CA PRO A 225 22.05 -0.48 11.10
C PRO A 225 22.59 -1.22 9.86
N PRO A 226 21.94 -2.33 9.45
CA PRO A 226 22.12 -2.87 8.12
C PRO A 226 22.01 -1.77 7.05
N ALA A 227 22.84 -1.85 6.02
CA ALA A 227 22.80 -0.91 4.90
C ALA A 227 21.45 -0.99 4.18
N LEU A 228 20.90 0.17 3.82
CA LEU A 228 19.66 0.27 3.02
C LEU A 228 19.86 -0.44 1.67
N GLY A 229 18.85 -1.19 1.23
CA GLY A 229 18.89 -2.05 0.04
C GLY A 229 19.80 -3.28 0.18
N GLY A 230 20.53 -3.42 1.28
CA GLY A 230 21.47 -4.51 1.53
C GLY A 230 20.92 -5.61 2.43
N GLY A 231 21.76 -6.61 2.70
CA GLY A 231 21.45 -7.72 3.60
C GLY A 231 20.66 -8.86 2.94
N ASN A 232 20.37 -9.90 3.72
CA ASN A 232 19.56 -11.02 3.27
C ASN A 232 18.06 -10.64 3.40
N PRO A 233 17.31 -10.50 2.30
CA PRO A 233 15.90 -10.09 2.36
C PRO A 233 14.99 -11.10 3.05
N HIS A 234 15.43 -12.36 3.19
CA HIS A 234 14.70 -13.42 3.90
C HIS A 234 15.03 -13.50 5.39
N ALA A 235 16.04 -12.75 5.87
CA ALA A 235 16.34 -12.70 7.28
C ALA A 235 15.34 -11.80 8.01
N THR A 236 14.90 -12.23 9.19
CA THR A 236 14.12 -11.40 10.11
C THR A 236 15.08 -10.56 10.94
N LEU A 237 14.96 -9.24 10.83
CA LEU A 237 15.75 -8.31 11.64
C LEU A 237 15.23 -8.28 13.08
N SER A 238 16.15 -8.14 14.04
CA SER A 238 15.79 -7.84 15.42
C SER A 238 15.08 -6.50 15.55
N THR A 239 14.45 -6.24 16.70
CA THR A 239 13.80 -4.95 16.97
C THR A 239 14.80 -3.79 16.93
N ALA A 240 16.03 -3.99 17.41
CA ALA A 240 17.07 -2.96 17.40
C ALA A 240 17.59 -2.66 15.98
N GLU A 241 17.82 -3.70 15.17
CA GLU A 241 18.19 -3.54 13.76
C GLU A 241 17.07 -2.85 12.97
N SER A 242 15.81 -3.25 13.21
CA SER A 242 14.64 -2.60 12.59
C SER A 242 14.54 -1.12 12.99
N ALA A 243 14.83 -0.78 14.25
CA ALA A 243 14.86 0.61 14.71
C ALA A 243 15.92 1.44 13.98
N GLY A 244 17.11 0.88 13.80
CA GLY A 244 18.18 1.53 13.06
C GLY A 244 17.86 1.70 11.57
N VAL A 245 17.31 0.68 10.91
CA VAL A 245 16.87 0.76 9.50
C VAL A 245 15.76 1.78 9.34
N PHE A 246 14.79 1.83 10.26
CA PHE A 246 13.72 2.83 10.25
C PHE A 246 14.28 4.26 10.23
N VAL A 247 15.21 4.56 11.14
CA VAL A 247 15.82 5.88 11.24
C VAL A 247 16.64 6.22 9.98
N ALA A 248 17.45 5.28 9.50
CA ALA A 248 18.27 5.48 8.31
C ALA A 248 17.41 5.68 7.05
N ALA A 249 16.39 4.84 6.82
CA ALA A 249 15.51 4.93 5.67
C ALA A 249 14.65 6.19 5.71
N CYS A 250 14.13 6.56 6.89
CA CYS A 250 13.39 7.81 7.07
C CYS A 250 14.25 9.04 6.76
N ALA A 251 15.47 9.10 7.29
CA ALA A 251 16.39 10.21 7.00
C ALA A 251 16.72 10.29 5.50
N ALA A 252 16.99 9.15 4.85
CA ALA A 252 17.28 9.09 3.42
C ALA A 252 16.10 9.56 2.56
N LEU A 253 14.87 9.15 2.89
CA LEU A 253 13.66 9.61 2.19
C LEU A 253 13.46 11.11 2.34
N VAL A 254 13.62 11.64 3.55
CA VAL A 254 13.50 13.08 3.82
C VAL A 254 14.55 13.90 3.08
N ASP A 255 15.80 13.44 3.01
CA ASP A 255 16.86 14.13 2.26
C ASP A 255 16.65 14.03 0.74
N SER A 256 15.99 12.98 0.26
CA SER A 256 15.65 12.82 -1.16
C SER A 256 14.47 13.71 -1.61
N CYS A 257 13.69 14.24 -0.67
CA CYS A 257 12.54 15.10 -0.95
C CYS A 257 12.92 16.58 -0.77
N ALA A 258 12.91 17.35 -1.86
CA ALA A 258 13.04 18.80 -1.78
C ALA A 258 11.85 19.46 -1.05
N GLU A 259 10.65 18.87 -1.19
CA GLU A 259 9.45 19.20 -0.42
C GLU A 259 8.76 17.91 0.05
N LEU A 260 8.40 17.84 1.33
CA LEU A 260 7.57 16.77 1.90
C LEU A 260 6.16 16.90 1.31
N GLY A 261 5.71 15.93 0.51
CA GLY A 261 4.34 15.95 0.00
C GLY A 261 3.99 15.19 -1.28
N GLU A 262 4.93 14.55 -1.95
CA GLU A 262 4.66 13.95 -3.28
C GLU A 262 5.01 12.46 -3.40
N LEU A 263 5.50 11.82 -2.33
CA LEU A 263 5.90 10.42 -2.44
C LEU A 263 4.71 9.48 -2.31
N ALA A 264 4.50 8.69 -3.36
CA ALA A 264 3.73 7.45 -3.29
C ALA A 264 4.66 6.27 -3.05
N PHE A 265 4.25 5.33 -2.21
CA PHE A 265 5.03 4.12 -1.96
C PHE A 265 5.24 3.30 -3.25
N ASP A 266 6.49 3.01 -3.57
CA ASP A 266 6.90 2.17 -4.69
C ASP A 266 7.69 0.96 -4.18
N LYS A 267 7.14 -0.24 -4.41
CA LYS A 267 7.75 -1.51 -3.98
C LYS A 267 9.05 -1.85 -4.72
N GLU A 268 9.33 -1.18 -5.84
CA GLU A 268 10.58 -1.35 -6.60
C GLU A 268 11.70 -0.44 -6.06
N GLN A 269 11.40 0.50 -5.15
CA GLN A 269 12.39 1.33 -4.49
C GLN A 269 12.81 0.74 -3.14
N ASP A 270 14.06 0.30 -3.05
CA ASP A 270 14.58 -0.40 -1.88
C ASP A 270 14.43 0.40 -0.58
N VAL A 271 14.72 1.70 -0.60
CA VAL A 271 14.64 2.57 0.58
C VAL A 271 13.20 2.69 1.11
N MET A 272 12.19 2.73 0.22
CA MET A 272 10.78 2.76 0.61
C MET A 272 10.36 1.42 1.22
N VAL A 273 10.80 0.31 0.63
CA VAL A 273 10.56 -1.04 1.16
C VAL A 273 11.23 -1.22 2.52
N ASP A 274 12.46 -0.74 2.68
CA ASP A 274 13.19 -0.79 3.96
C ASP A 274 12.47 0.00 5.04
N PHE A 275 11.99 1.21 4.72
CA PHE A 275 11.17 2.00 5.63
C PHE A 275 9.91 1.25 6.06
N VAL A 276 9.12 0.74 5.10
CA VAL A 276 7.87 0.03 5.40
C VAL A 276 8.12 -1.25 6.17
N ALA A 277 9.16 -2.02 5.81
CA ALA A 277 9.54 -3.25 6.50
C ALA A 277 9.95 -2.99 7.95
N ALA A 278 10.83 -2.00 8.17
CA ALA A 278 11.27 -1.61 9.50
C ALA A 278 10.11 -1.09 10.34
N ALA A 279 9.28 -0.19 9.79
CA ALA A 279 8.13 0.37 10.48
C ALA A 279 7.11 -0.70 10.88
N ALA A 280 6.78 -1.61 9.96
CA ALA A 280 5.87 -2.71 10.23
C ALA A 280 6.43 -3.65 11.32
N ASN A 281 7.72 -3.99 11.26
CA ASN A 281 8.36 -4.86 12.25
C ASN A 281 8.43 -4.23 13.65
N LEU A 282 8.72 -2.93 13.74
CA LEU A 282 8.65 -2.20 15.01
C LEU A 282 7.23 -2.21 15.57
N ARG A 283 6.21 -1.98 14.73
CA ARG A 283 4.83 -2.09 15.16
C ARG A 283 4.49 -3.51 15.60
N MET A 284 4.91 -4.54 14.87
CA MET A 284 4.74 -5.93 15.28
C MET A 284 5.34 -6.18 16.68
N ALA A 285 6.55 -5.68 16.93
CA ALA A 285 7.21 -5.77 18.23
C ALA A 285 6.41 -5.07 19.34
N CYS A 286 5.86 -3.87 19.10
CA CYS A 286 5.00 -3.19 20.07
C CYS A 286 3.81 -4.06 20.52
N PHE A 287 3.19 -4.80 19.60
CA PHE A 287 1.98 -5.60 19.86
C PHE A 287 2.28 -7.08 20.17
N GLY A 288 3.55 -7.47 20.28
CA GLY A 288 3.93 -8.87 20.51
C GLY A 288 3.60 -9.80 19.34
N ILE A 289 3.52 -9.26 18.12
CA ILE A 289 3.31 -10.01 16.87
C ILE A 289 4.68 -10.47 16.34
N PRO A 290 4.81 -11.71 15.83
CA PRO A 290 6.06 -12.18 15.23
C PRO A 290 6.49 -11.32 14.02
N GLN A 291 7.69 -10.73 14.13
CA GLN A 291 8.32 -9.96 13.06
C GLN A 291 8.53 -10.82 11.79
N GLN A 292 8.54 -10.17 10.64
CA GLN A 292 8.64 -10.80 9.32
C GLN A 292 9.92 -10.39 8.59
N SER A 293 10.30 -11.14 7.56
CA SER A 293 11.42 -10.76 6.69
C SER A 293 11.06 -9.58 5.79
N LYS A 294 12.06 -8.87 5.26
CA LYS A 294 11.85 -7.79 4.26
C LYS A 294 11.10 -8.33 3.04
N PHE A 295 11.42 -9.56 2.61
CA PHE A 295 10.78 -10.24 1.49
C PHE A 295 9.28 -10.43 1.72
N ASP A 296 8.89 -10.97 2.87
CA ASP A 296 7.48 -11.22 3.19
C ASP A 296 6.70 -9.91 3.31
N ILE A 297 7.30 -8.88 3.93
CA ILE A 297 6.67 -7.56 4.05
C ILE A 297 6.52 -6.89 2.67
N LYS A 298 7.52 -6.97 1.79
CA LYS A 298 7.42 -6.49 0.40
C LYS A 298 6.28 -7.20 -0.33
N GLY A 299 6.11 -8.51 -0.09
CA GLY A 299 5.00 -9.31 -0.59
C GLY A 299 3.63 -8.74 -0.21
N ILE A 300 3.45 -8.44 1.08
CA ILE A 300 2.21 -7.89 1.63
C ILE A 300 1.98 -6.45 1.14
N ALA A 301 2.97 -5.56 1.29
CA ALA A 301 2.87 -4.14 0.97
C ALA A 301 2.62 -3.90 -0.54
N GLY A 302 3.27 -4.70 -1.38
CA GLY A 302 3.20 -4.62 -2.83
C GLY A 302 2.06 -5.40 -3.47
N ASN A 303 1.18 -6.01 -2.66
CA ASN A 303 0.14 -6.96 -3.10
C ASN A 303 0.68 -7.97 -4.12
N ILE A 304 1.86 -8.55 -3.85
CA ILE A 304 2.58 -9.39 -4.82
C ILE A 304 1.80 -10.67 -5.04
N VAL A 305 1.31 -10.85 -6.27
CA VAL A 305 0.82 -12.13 -6.78
C VAL A 305 2.04 -12.93 -7.23
N HIS A 306 2.22 -14.14 -6.70
CA HIS A 306 3.30 -15.03 -7.11
C HIS A 306 3.14 -15.35 -8.60
N ALA A 307 4.21 -15.23 -9.38
CA ALA A 307 4.23 -15.59 -10.80
C ALA A 307 5.31 -16.66 -11.03
N VAL A 308 4.99 -17.65 -11.86
CA VAL A 308 5.91 -18.71 -12.28
C VAL A 308 5.93 -18.72 -13.81
N ALA A 309 7.09 -18.96 -14.40
CA ALA A 309 7.29 -19.08 -15.85
C ALA A 309 7.00 -20.50 -16.36
#